data_AF-A0A1B1ZMH9-F1
#
_entry.id   AF-A0A1B1ZMH9-F1
#
_cell.length_a   1.000
_cell.length_b   1.000
_cell.length_c   1.000
_cell.angle_alpha   90.00
_cell.angle_beta   90.00
_cell.angle_gamma   90.00
#
_symmetry.space_group_name_H-M   'P 1'
#
loop_
_entity.id
_entity.type
_entity.pdbx_description
1 polymer ?
#
loop_
_entity_poly.entity_id
_entity_poly.type
_entity_poly.pdbx_seq_one_letter_code
_entity_poly.pdbx_strand_id
1 'polypeptide(L)'
;MDNRGPVIVAGMRWQVGVLRDGAENIDWTAAGDEPDWARARRHALDELHALIAAEDCCQEYRLLVDSVPAIVFPGINDDGTLDLAHVNDVLAADRYGETATT
;
A
#
# COMPACT_ATOMS: atom_id res chain seq x y z
N MET A 1 -22.39 -33.84 -15.82
CA MET A 1 -22.26 -32.40 -16.14
C MET A 1 -22.10 -31.69 -14.81
N ASP A 2 -20.87 -31.39 -14.42
CA ASP A 2 -20.54 -30.74 -13.14
C ASP A 2 -20.72 -29.23 -13.33
N ASN A 3 -21.83 -28.69 -12.83
CA ASN A 3 -22.18 -27.28 -12.94
C ASN A 3 -21.48 -26.50 -11.82
N ARG A 4 -20.17 -26.28 -11.94
CA ARG A 4 -19.45 -25.34 -11.08
C ARG A 4 -19.81 -23.95 -11.54
N GLY A 5 -20.65 -23.26 -10.76
CA GLY A 5 -20.91 -21.83 -10.94
C GLY A 5 -19.60 -21.04 -11.01
N PRO A 6 -19.63 -19.81 -11.53
CA PRO A 6 -18.42 -19.01 -11.68
C PRO A 6 -17.71 -18.92 -10.33
N VAL A 7 -16.47 -19.40 -10.29
CA VAL A 7 -15.56 -19.16 -9.17
C VAL A 7 -15.37 -17.65 -9.14
N ILE A 8 -15.99 -16.97 -8.19
CA ILE A 8 -15.60 -15.60 -7.87
C ILE A 8 -14.19 -15.76 -7.29
N VAL A 9 -13.18 -15.51 -8.11
CA VAL A 9 -11.83 -15.25 -7.63
C VAL A 9 -11.99 -14.09 -6.65
N ALA A 10 -11.84 -14.39 -5.36
CA ALA A 10 -11.85 -13.35 -4.32
C ALA A 10 -10.78 -12.33 -4.72
N GLY A 11 -11.19 -11.09 -4.94
CA GLY A 11 -10.28 -10.01 -5.31
C GLY A 11 -9.19 -9.84 -4.24
N MET A 12 -8.05 -9.31 -4.65
CA MET A 12 -6.99 -8.90 -3.74
C MET A 12 -7.40 -7.59 -3.08
N ARG A 13 -7.61 -7.67 -1.76
CA ARG A 13 -7.90 -6.49 -0.94
C ARG A 13 -6.70 -5.58 -0.88
N TRP A 14 -6.93 -4.29 -0.74
CA TRP A 14 -5.89 -3.35 -0.40
C TRP A 14 -6.42 -2.30 0.58
N GLN A 15 -5.55 -1.80 1.44
CA GLN A 15 -5.87 -0.75 2.40
C GLN A 15 -4.66 0.16 2.62
N VAL A 16 -4.95 1.44 2.86
CA VAL A 16 -3.97 2.48 3.16
C VAL A 16 -4.39 3.16 4.45
N GLY A 17 -3.42 3.47 5.30
CA GLY A 17 -3.67 4.18 6.53
C GLY A 17 -2.46 4.94 7.03
N VAL A 18 -2.66 5.65 8.13
CA VAL A 18 -1.65 6.50 8.75
C VAL A 18 -1.69 6.34 10.26
N LEU A 19 -0.51 6.29 10.88
CA LEU A 19 -0.37 6.43 12.32
C LEU A 19 -0.02 7.88 12.62
N ARG A 20 -1.05 8.68 12.92
CA ARG A 20 -0.86 10.09 13.26
C ARG A 20 -0.20 10.23 14.63
N ASP A 21 0.55 11.32 14.82
CA ASP A 21 1.17 11.65 16.10
C ASP A 21 0.15 11.60 17.25
N GLY A 22 0.53 10.96 18.35
CA GLY A 22 -0.32 10.77 19.52
C GLY A 22 -1.42 9.70 19.39
N ALA A 23 -1.58 9.05 18.23
CA ALA A 23 -2.51 7.94 18.05
C ALA A 23 -1.86 6.60 18.43
N GLU A 24 -2.64 5.70 19.03
CA GLU A 24 -2.20 4.32 19.33
C GLU A 24 -2.52 3.34 18.20
N ASN A 25 -3.41 3.74 17.27
CA ASN A 25 -3.93 2.87 16.22
C ASN A 25 -3.82 3.53 14.85
N ILE A 26 -3.66 2.68 13.83
CA ILE A 26 -3.70 3.10 12.43
C ILE A 26 -5.10 3.59 12.10
N ASP A 27 -5.20 4.79 11.56
CA ASP A 27 -6.40 5.27 10.90
C ASP A 27 -6.38 4.78 9.45
N TRP A 28 -7.21 3.79 9.14
CA TRP A 28 -7.34 3.26 7.77
C TRP A 28 -8.26 4.18 6.97
N THR A 29 -7.68 4.92 6.03
CA THR A 29 -8.35 6.01 5.32
C THR A 29 -8.93 5.60 3.98
N ALA A 30 -8.33 4.60 3.32
CA ALA A 30 -8.78 4.07 2.04
C ALA A 30 -8.67 2.55 2.00
N ALA A 31 -9.58 1.91 1.29
CA ALA A 31 -9.62 0.47 1.10
C ALA A 31 -10.38 0.09 -0.17
N GLY A 32 -10.06 -1.07 -0.74
CA GLY A 32 -10.79 -1.63 -1.87
C GLY A 32 -10.40 -3.07 -2.19
N ASP A 33 -10.95 -3.57 -3.29
CA ASP A 33 -10.69 -4.90 -3.83
C ASP A 33 -10.35 -4.76 -5.32
N GLU A 34 -9.28 -5.43 -5.77
CA GLU A 34 -8.87 -5.47 -7.17
C GLU A 34 -8.75 -6.91 -7.67
N PRO A 35 -8.87 -7.18 -8.98
CA PRO A 35 -8.86 -8.55 -9.49
C PRO A 35 -7.48 -9.23 -9.44
N ASP A 36 -6.39 -8.47 -9.27
CA ASP A 36 -5.03 -8.98 -9.28
C ASP A 36 -4.03 -8.09 -8.49
N TRP A 37 -2.85 -8.64 -8.23
CA TRP A 37 -1.80 -8.02 -7.40
C TRP A 37 -1.33 -6.69 -7.95
N ALA A 38 -1.07 -6.62 -9.26
CA ALA A 38 -0.50 -5.44 -9.88
C ALA A 38 -1.47 -4.25 -9.78
N ARG A 39 -2.77 -4.50 -9.98
CA ARG A 39 -3.82 -3.49 -9.80
C ARG A 39 -4.02 -3.08 -8.35
N ALA A 40 -4.10 -4.05 -7.44
CA ALA A 40 -4.25 -3.80 -6.01
C ALA A 40 -3.09 -2.94 -5.49
N ARG A 41 -1.85 -3.33 -5.82
CA ARG A 41 -0.63 -2.59 -5.49
C ARG A 41 -0.65 -1.18 -6.06
N ARG A 42 -1.00 -1.02 -7.35
CA ARG A 42 -1.04 0.30 -7.98
C ARG A 42 -2.04 1.23 -7.29
N HIS A 43 -3.29 0.79 -7.11
CA HIS A 43 -4.29 1.63 -6.43
C HIS A 43 -3.91 1.95 -4.99
N ALA A 44 -3.36 0.98 -4.27
CA ALA A 44 -2.90 1.22 -2.91
C ALA A 44 -1.74 2.24 -2.85
N LEU A 45 -0.83 2.22 -3.82
CA LEU A 45 0.23 3.23 -3.94
C LEU A 45 -0.32 4.61 -4.34
N ASP A 46 -1.28 4.67 -5.28
CA ASP A 46 -1.92 5.93 -5.68
C ASP A 46 -2.62 6.59 -4.49
N GLU A 47 -3.38 5.83 -3.70
CA GLU A 47 -4.07 6.31 -2.49
C GLU A 47 -3.08 6.68 -1.38
N LEU A 48 -1.96 5.95 -1.25
CA LEU A 48 -0.89 6.31 -0.33
C LEU A 48 -0.23 7.63 -0.71
N HIS A 49 0.05 7.86 -1.99
CA HIS A 49 0.58 9.15 -2.46
C HIS A 49 -0.40 10.28 -2.18
N ALA A 50 -1.69 10.08 -2.43
CA ALA A 50 -2.72 11.07 -2.13
C ALA A 50 -2.82 11.36 -0.62
N LEU A 51 -2.73 10.33 0.23
CA LEU A 51 -2.75 10.48 1.68
C LEU A 51 -1.53 11.24 2.20
N ILE A 52 -0.33 10.90 1.75
CA ILE A 52 0.91 11.59 2.16
C ILE A 52 0.85 13.07 1.76
N ALA A 53 0.37 13.36 0.55
CA ALA A 53 0.22 14.73 0.08
C ALA A 53 -0.84 15.52 0.86
N ALA A 54 -1.91 14.86 1.33
CA ALA A 54 -2.96 15.49 2.12
C ALA A 54 -2.53 15.77 3.57
N GLU A 55 -1.75 14.87 4.17
CA GLU A 55 -1.22 15.04 5.53
C GLU A 55 -0.01 16.00 5.57
N ASP A 56 0.71 16.14 4.46
CA ASP A 56 1.86 17.04 4.26
C ASP A 56 2.92 16.95 5.39
N CYS A 57 3.11 15.76 5.94
CA CYS A 57 4.05 15.55 7.01
C CYS A 57 4.74 14.18 6.94
N CYS A 58 5.97 14.15 7.47
CA CYS A 58 6.75 12.92 7.62
C CYS A 58 6.26 12.18 8.87
N GLN A 59 5.58 11.06 8.66
CA GLN A 59 5.04 10.19 9.70
C GLN A 59 4.96 8.75 9.18
N GLU A 60 4.50 7.84 10.03
CA GLU A 60 4.34 6.43 9.65
C GLU A 60 3.04 6.24 8.84
N TYR A 61 3.18 5.81 7.60
CA TYR A 61 2.09 5.37 6.77
C TYR A 61 2.10 3.85 6.62
N ARG A 62 0.91 3.28 6.46
CA ARG A 62 0.69 1.84 6.35
C ARG A 62 0.00 1.50 5.05
N LEU A 63 0.46 0.40 4.47
CA LEU A 63 -0.08 -0.19 3.28
C LEU A 63 -0.29 -1.67 3.54
N LEU A 64 -1.44 -2.21 3.14
CA LEU A 64 -1.70 -3.64 3.14
C LEU A 64 -2.24 -4.02 1.78
N VAL A 65 -1.58 -4.94 1.08
CA VAL A 65 -2.10 -5.53 -0.16
C VAL A 65 -2.25 -7.03 0.05
N ASP A 66 -3.50 -7.47 0.05
CA ASP A 66 -3.96 -8.79 0.43
C ASP A 66 -3.50 -9.16 1.84
N SER A 67 -2.40 -9.91 1.97
CA SER A 67 -1.80 -10.31 3.26
C SER A 67 -0.38 -9.78 3.45
N VAL A 68 0.08 -8.89 2.55
CA VAL A 68 1.45 -8.35 2.57
C VAL A 68 1.43 -6.93 3.15
N PRO A 69 1.85 -6.74 4.41
CA PRO A 69 1.96 -5.41 5.01
C PRO A 69 3.23 -4.70 4.55
N ALA A 70 3.16 -3.39 4.39
CA ALA A 70 4.31 -2.50 4.23
C ALA A 70 4.15 -1.26 5.12
N ILE A 71 5.29 -0.75 5.57
CA ILE A 71 5.39 0.46 6.38
C ILE A 71 6.20 1.47 5.56
N VAL A 72 5.71 2.70 5.51
CA VAL A 72 6.31 3.75 4.70
C VAL A 72 6.57 4.96 5.57
N PHE A 73 7.81 5.43 5.55
CA PHE A 73 8.22 6.71 6.11
C PHE A 73 8.79 7.54 4.96
N PRO A 74 8.06 8.57 4.48
CA PRO A 74 8.58 9.49 3.50
C PRO A 74 9.90 10.09 3.97
N GLY A 75 10.86 10.24 3.06
CA GLY A 75 12.06 11.02 3.34
C GLY A 75 11.73 12.50 3.43
N ILE A 76 12.73 13.30 3.77
CA ILE A 76 12.65 14.77 3.72
C ILE A 76 13.85 15.24 2.90
N ASN A 77 13.60 16.03 1.86
CA ASN A 77 14.63 16.67 1.04
C ASN A 77 15.33 17.79 1.82
N ASP A 78 16.49 18.24 1.33
CA ASP A 78 17.23 19.36 1.93
C ASP A 78 16.42 20.67 2.03
N ASP A 79 15.44 20.88 1.14
CA ASP A 79 14.53 22.02 1.15
C ASP A 79 13.33 21.87 2.11
N GLY A 80 13.22 20.71 2.78
CA GLY A 80 12.16 20.42 3.76
C GLY A 80 10.89 19.80 3.17
N THR A 81 10.81 19.62 1.85
CA THR A 81 9.70 18.88 1.21
C THR A 81 9.83 17.37 1.39
N LEU A 82 8.71 16.65 1.28
CA LEU A 82 8.71 15.19 1.38
C LEU A 82 9.35 14.54 0.16
N ASP A 83 10.25 13.60 0.40
CA ASP A 83 10.79 12.69 -0.60
C ASP A 83 9.97 11.41 -0.67
N LEU A 84 9.42 11.13 -1.85
CA LEU A 84 8.57 9.97 -2.11
C LEU A 84 9.24 8.95 -3.03
N ALA A 85 10.52 9.11 -3.36
CA ALA A 85 11.23 8.26 -4.32
C ALA A 85 11.14 6.77 -3.95
N HIS A 86 11.21 6.46 -2.67
CA HIS A 86 11.20 5.08 -2.15
C HIS A 86 9.80 4.49 -1.92
N VAL A 87 8.74 5.30 -2.01
CA VAL A 87 7.36 4.85 -1.74
C VAL A 87 6.92 3.76 -2.72
N ASN A 88 7.41 3.82 -3.96
CA ASN A 88 7.05 2.84 -4.99
C ASN A 88 7.73 1.48 -4.80
N ASP A 89 8.80 1.39 -4.02
CA ASP A 89 9.57 0.16 -3.81
C ASP A 89 9.12 -0.64 -2.57
N VAL A 90 8.17 -0.10 -1.79
CA VAL A 90 7.75 -0.67 -0.49
C VAL A 90 7.05 -2.02 -0.63
N LEU A 91 6.50 -2.29 -1.82
CA LEU A 91 5.98 -3.59 -2.23
C LEU A 91 6.63 -4.02 -3.54
N ALA A 92 7.00 -5.29 -3.62
CA ALA A 92 7.50 -5.89 -4.85
C ALA A 92 6.50 -5.74 -6.01
N ALA A 93 7.02 -5.49 -7.22
CA ALA A 93 6.20 -5.35 -8.42
C ALA A 93 5.41 -6.62 -8.74
N ASP A 94 5.96 -7.80 -8.41
CA ASP A 94 5.29 -9.09 -8.47
C ASP A 94 5.13 -9.70 -7.07
N ARG A 95 4.01 -10.38 -6.81
CA ARG A 95 3.70 -10.99 -5.51
C ARG A 95 4.72 -12.07 -5.11
N TYR A 96 5.27 -12.78 -6.09
CA TYR A 96 6.27 -13.84 -5.93
C TYR A 96 7.67 -13.36 -6.34
N GLY A 97 7.86 -12.05 -6.52
CA GLY A 97 9.14 -11.45 -6.85
C GLY A 97 10.22 -11.98 -5.91
N GLU A 98 11.18 -12.68 -6.51
CA GLU A 98 12.22 -13.45 -5.85
C GLU A 98 12.88 -12.65 -4.72
N THR A 99 12.94 -13.24 -3.52
CA THR A 99 14.02 -12.94 -2.59
C THR A 99 15.33 -13.24 -3.31
N ALA A 100 15.95 -12.21 -3.89
CA ALA A 100 17.33 -12.27 -4.30
C ALA A 100 18.14 -12.63 -3.04
N THR A 101 18.45 -13.92 -2.93
CA THR A 101 19.24 -14.48 -1.85
C THR A 101 20.67 -14.00 -2.11
N THR A 102 21.20 -13.20 -1.19
CA THR A 102 22.61 -12.79 -1.17
C THR A 102 23.50 -13.98 -0.92
#